data_AF-A0A7S2CDM8-F1
#
_entry.id   AF-A0A7S2CDM8-F1
#
_cell.length_a   1.000
_cell.length_b   1.000
_cell.length_c   1.000
_cell.angle_alpha   90.00
_cell.angle_beta   90.00
_cell.angle_gamma   90.00
#
_symmetry.space_group_name_H-M   'P 1'
#
loop_
_entity.id
_entity.type
_entity.pdbx_description
1 polymer ?
#
loop_
_entity_poly.entity_id
_entity_poly.type
_entity_poly.pdbx_seq_one_letter_code
_entity_poly.pdbx_strand_id
1 'polypeptide(L)'
;SRVEPALAVLYMLGLETAISPYAGAVTLPTHIGLVTDTHFWPASAAQTRWTTASDAAPERDGLLVANSSVVFERLLSDLSDFRTRATALVHLGDAGCGGGGFSQEPLPFARSLRTIAEREAEALGSLPVHHVPGNHDLSPSGGLADWHASLGPSPNPLNAEVEDAASVQAEGRLAYRAVEVHPSWKLLLLDAMDGIGVDRDGHGHIGRAQLGWLEAE
;
A
#
# COMPACT_ATOMS: atom_id res chain seq x y z
N SER A 1 -12.77 15.77 -26.93
CA SER A 1 -11.82 16.27 -25.91
C SER A 1 -11.13 15.07 -25.30
N ARG A 2 -9.80 15.00 -25.31
CA ARG A 2 -9.07 13.93 -24.63
C ARG A 2 -9.05 14.29 -23.15
N VAL A 3 -9.76 13.52 -22.33
CA VAL A 3 -9.66 13.59 -20.87
C VAL A 3 -8.39 12.84 -20.50
N GLU A 4 -7.40 13.54 -19.95
CA GLU A 4 -6.25 12.89 -19.32
C GLU A 4 -6.74 12.13 -18.08
N PRO A 5 -6.40 10.85 -17.90
CA PRO A 5 -6.81 10.11 -16.72
C PRO A 5 -6.10 10.66 -15.47
N ALA A 6 -6.87 10.73 -14.39
CA ALA A 6 -6.49 11.28 -13.10
C ALA A 6 -5.22 10.65 -12.52
N LEU A 7 -4.50 11.50 -11.77
CA LEU A 7 -3.24 11.29 -11.06
C LEU A 7 -3.23 9.97 -10.25
N ALA A 8 -2.41 9.01 -10.65
CA ALA A 8 -1.66 8.21 -9.68
C ALA A 8 -0.41 9.04 -9.36
N VAL A 9 -0.22 9.43 -8.10
CA VAL A 9 0.95 10.22 -7.72
C VAL A 9 2.10 9.26 -7.41
N LEU A 10 2.91 8.99 -8.43
CA LEU A 10 4.17 8.28 -8.26
C LEU A 10 5.24 9.28 -7.78
N TYR A 11 5.64 9.18 -6.51
CA TYR A 11 6.83 9.86 -6.02
C TYR A 11 8.03 8.90 -6.10
N MET A 12 8.88 9.08 -7.12
CA MET A 12 10.19 8.43 -7.14
C MET A 12 11.18 9.29 -6.36
N LEU A 13 11.43 8.95 -5.09
CA LEU A 13 12.46 9.59 -4.29
C LEU A 13 13.77 8.81 -4.42
N GLY A 14 14.75 9.38 -5.14
CA GLY A 14 16.14 8.96 -5.05
C GLY A 14 16.77 9.58 -3.81
N LEU A 15 16.99 8.80 -2.75
CA LEU A 15 17.81 9.22 -1.62
C LEU A 15 19.26 8.82 -1.91
N GLU A 16 20.01 9.72 -2.53
CA GLU A 16 21.46 9.57 -2.68
C GLU A 16 22.17 9.88 -1.35
N THR A 17 22.18 8.92 -0.43
CA THR A 17 23.02 9.04 0.77
C THR A 17 24.44 8.58 0.44
N ALA A 18 25.26 9.50 -0.08
CA ALA A 18 26.71 9.33 -0.11
C ALA A 18 27.29 9.64 1.27
N ILE A 19 27.17 8.70 2.21
CA ILE A 19 27.90 8.77 3.48
C ILE A 19 28.82 7.56 3.55
N SER A 20 30.08 7.75 3.16
CA SER A 20 31.14 6.81 3.51
C SER A 20 32.24 7.54 4.29
N PRO A 21 32.40 7.25 5.60
CA PRO A 21 33.58 7.68 6.36
C PRO A 21 34.82 6.83 6.06
N TYR A 22 34.70 5.78 5.23
CA TYR A 22 35.81 4.90 4.87
C TYR A 22 36.15 5.01 3.38
N ALA A 23 37.31 5.58 3.10
CA ALA A 23 37.91 5.61 1.78
C ALA A 23 38.12 4.17 1.25
N GLY A 24 37.14 3.62 0.54
CA GLY A 24 37.28 2.34 -0.15
C GLY A 24 35.99 1.55 -0.44
N ALA A 25 34.90 1.78 0.30
CA ALA A 25 33.63 1.10 0.03
C ALA A 25 32.72 1.98 -0.82
N VAL A 26 32.50 1.59 -2.08
CA VAL A 26 31.44 2.17 -2.92
C VAL A 26 30.12 1.55 -2.47
N THR A 27 29.36 2.25 -1.65
CA THR A 27 27.96 1.90 -1.40
C THR A 27 27.15 2.28 -2.64
N LEU A 28 26.48 1.30 -3.25
CA LEU A 28 25.53 1.57 -4.32
C LEU A 28 24.38 2.45 -3.77
N PRO A 29 23.83 3.39 -4.56
CA PRO A 29 22.75 4.23 -4.09
C PRO A 29 21.48 3.41 -3.81
N THR A 30 20.83 3.70 -2.68
CA THR A 30 19.52 3.12 -2.34
C THR A 30 18.42 3.91 -3.05
N HIS A 31 17.62 3.22 -3.86
CA HIS A 31 16.46 3.82 -4.52
C HIS A 31 15.18 3.18 -3.99
N ILE A 32 14.27 4.01 -3.48
CA ILE A 32 12.97 3.55 -3.01
C ILE A 32 11.89 4.18 -3.88
N GLY A 33 10.99 3.36 -4.42
CA GLY A 33 9.79 3.87 -5.06
C GLY A 33 8.67 4.01 -4.03
N LEU A 34 8.01 5.16 -4.03
CA LEU A 34 6.83 5.41 -3.20
C LEU A 34 5.60 5.48 -4.10
N VAL A 35 4.61 4.67 -3.75
CA VAL A 35 3.32 4.56 -4.44
C VAL A 35 2.23 4.81 -3.40
N THR A 36 1.15 5.47 -3.77
CA THR A 36 0.02 5.72 -2.88
C THR A 36 -1.24 5.94 -3.71
N ASP A 37 -2.41 5.75 -3.11
CA ASP A 37 -3.69 6.16 -3.70
C ASP A 37 -3.90 5.60 -5.11
N THR A 38 -3.50 4.34 -5.32
CA THR A 38 -3.72 3.70 -6.60
C THR A 38 -5.20 3.42 -6.83
N HIS A 39 -5.97 3.31 -5.74
CA HIS A 39 -7.43 3.17 -5.74
C HIS A 39 -7.90 2.15 -6.77
N PHE A 40 -7.22 1.00 -6.83
CA PHE A 40 -7.54 -0.03 -7.80
C PHE A 40 -8.96 -0.55 -7.56
N TRP A 41 -9.84 -0.28 -8.53
CA TRP A 41 -11.25 -0.66 -8.47
C TRP A 41 -11.66 -1.47 -9.69
N PRO A 42 -11.56 -2.81 -9.66
CA PRO A 42 -11.91 -3.60 -10.83
C PRO A 42 -13.38 -3.44 -11.21
N ALA A 43 -13.67 -3.66 -12.50
CA ALA A 43 -15.02 -3.56 -13.03
C ALA A 43 -16.00 -4.41 -12.21
N SER A 44 -17.01 -3.76 -11.65
CA SER A 44 -18.02 -4.37 -10.77
C SER A 44 -19.31 -3.57 -10.83
N ALA A 45 -20.42 -4.17 -10.39
CA ALA A 45 -21.70 -3.48 -10.32
C ALA A 45 -21.63 -2.21 -9.43
N ALA A 46 -20.88 -2.25 -8.33
CA ALA A 46 -20.66 -1.09 -7.47
C ALA A 46 -19.89 0.02 -8.20
N GLN A 47 -18.76 -0.33 -8.83
CA GLN A 47 -17.96 0.62 -9.61
C GLN A 47 -18.79 1.30 -10.70
N THR A 48 -19.54 0.52 -11.50
CA THR A 48 -20.40 1.06 -12.56
C THR A 48 -21.46 2.01 -12.02
N ARG A 49 -22.08 1.71 -10.87
CA ARG A 49 -23.07 2.60 -10.24
C ARG A 49 -22.45 3.94 -9.86
N TRP A 50 -21.30 3.91 -9.18
CA TRP A 50 -20.63 5.12 -8.70
C TRP A 50 -20.07 5.97 -9.85
N THR A 51 -19.44 5.36 -10.85
CA THR A 51 -18.93 6.09 -12.01
C THR A 51 -20.08 6.69 -12.83
N THR A 52 -21.18 5.97 -13.02
CA THR A 52 -22.38 6.50 -13.69
C THR A 52 -22.96 7.70 -12.93
N ALA A 53 -23.01 7.63 -11.60
CA ALA A 53 -23.51 8.73 -10.77
C ALA A 53 -22.59 9.97 -10.84
N SER A 54 -21.26 9.77 -10.77
CA SER A 54 -20.27 10.86 -10.89
C SER A 54 -20.28 11.49 -12.30
N ASP A 55 -20.40 10.68 -13.35
CA ASP A 55 -20.48 11.16 -14.74
C ASP A 55 -21.79 11.93 -15.04
N ALA A 56 -22.87 11.62 -14.32
CA ALA A 56 -24.15 12.32 -14.42
C ALA A 56 -24.25 13.58 -13.55
N ALA A 57 -23.29 13.81 -12.65
CA ALA A 57 -23.28 14.98 -11.78
C ALA A 57 -23.03 16.27 -12.60
N PRO A 58 -23.66 17.42 -12.23
CA PRO A 58 -23.43 18.70 -12.90
C PRO A 58 -21.95 19.13 -12.90
N GLU A 59 -21.22 18.73 -11.88
CA GLU A 59 -19.78 18.86 -11.75
C GLU A 59 -19.21 17.49 -11.36
N ARG A 60 -18.29 16.99 -12.18
CA ARG A 60 -17.63 15.70 -11.95
C ARG A 60 -16.49 15.92 -10.97
N ASP A 61 -16.46 15.16 -9.87
CA ASP A 61 -15.39 15.23 -8.87
C ASP A 61 -14.00 14.89 -9.45
N GLY A 62 -13.96 14.13 -10.55
CA GLY A 62 -12.74 13.68 -11.20
C GLY A 62 -11.99 12.58 -10.44
N LEU A 63 -12.50 12.16 -9.28
CA LEU A 63 -11.86 11.21 -8.38
C LEU A 63 -12.10 9.76 -8.80
N LEU A 64 -13.22 9.50 -9.50
CA LEU A 64 -13.57 8.16 -9.97
C LEU A 64 -13.04 7.90 -11.38
N VAL A 65 -12.17 6.90 -11.50
CA VAL A 65 -11.57 6.45 -12.76
C VAL A 65 -12.20 5.13 -13.19
N ALA A 66 -13.10 5.18 -14.19
CA ALA A 66 -13.81 4.01 -14.70
C ALA A 66 -12.87 2.92 -15.28
N ASN A 67 -11.72 3.33 -15.82
CA ASN A 67 -10.69 2.44 -16.37
C ASN A 67 -9.53 2.23 -15.38
N SER A 68 -9.80 2.14 -14.08
CA SER A 68 -8.80 1.91 -13.02
C SER A 68 -7.83 0.76 -13.35
N SER A 69 -8.31 -0.34 -13.94
CA SER A 69 -7.45 -1.46 -14.31
C SER A 69 -6.43 -1.11 -15.38
N VAL A 70 -6.77 -0.26 -16.36
CA VAL A 70 -5.80 0.20 -17.37
C VAL A 70 -4.74 1.10 -16.75
N VAL A 71 -5.13 1.96 -15.81
CA VAL A 71 -4.20 2.83 -15.06
C VAL A 71 -3.26 1.99 -14.20
N PHE A 72 -3.81 0.99 -13.49
CA PHE A 72 -3.04 0.08 -12.66
C PHE A 72 -2.03 -0.74 -13.47
N GLU A 73 -2.44 -1.31 -14.61
CA GLU A 73 -1.52 -2.03 -15.50
C GLU A 73 -0.42 -1.13 -16.06
N ARG A 74 -0.74 0.14 -16.36
CA ARG A 74 0.28 1.10 -16.77
C ARG A 74 1.27 1.40 -15.64
N LEU A 75 0.78 1.62 -14.42
CA LEU A 75 1.62 1.80 -13.24
C LEU A 75 2.55 0.60 -13.03
N LEU A 76 2.04 -0.64 -13.13
CA LEU A 76 2.86 -1.83 -13.01
C LEU A 76 3.96 -1.92 -14.07
N SER A 77 3.69 -1.49 -15.31
CA SER A 77 4.71 -1.39 -16.35
C SER A 77 5.80 -0.39 -15.96
N ASP A 78 5.42 0.81 -15.50
CA ASP A 78 6.38 1.85 -15.12
C ASP A 78 7.21 1.42 -13.88
N LEU A 79 6.60 0.72 -12.92
CA LEU A 79 7.29 0.15 -11.76
C LEU A 79 8.21 -1.01 -12.14
N SER A 80 7.82 -1.85 -13.11
CA SER A 80 8.67 -2.92 -13.64
C SER A 80 9.94 -2.36 -14.28
N ASP A 81 9.87 -1.24 -14.99
CA ASP A 81 11.06 -0.57 -15.53
C ASP A 81 11.96 -0.04 -14.41
N PHE A 82 11.35 0.59 -13.39
CA PHE A 82 12.06 1.09 -12.20
C PHE A 82 12.73 -0.02 -11.39
N ARG A 83 12.17 -1.24 -11.37
CA ARG A 83 12.65 -2.37 -10.55
C ARG A 83 14.13 -2.66 -10.72
N THR A 84 14.68 -2.40 -11.90
CA THR A 84 16.09 -2.71 -12.25
C THR A 84 17.11 -1.93 -11.43
N ARG A 85 16.69 -0.82 -10.81
CA ARG A 85 17.54 0.04 -9.97
C ARG A 85 16.98 0.22 -8.55
N ALA A 86 15.81 -0.34 -8.26
CA ALA A 86 15.12 -0.19 -6.99
C ALA A 86 15.71 -1.13 -5.93
N THR A 87 15.78 -0.65 -4.69
CA THR A 87 16.08 -1.46 -3.50
C THR A 87 14.80 -2.03 -2.91
N ALA A 88 13.74 -1.22 -2.88
CA ALA A 88 12.41 -1.61 -2.41
C ALA A 88 11.33 -0.69 -2.99
N LEU A 89 10.08 -1.12 -2.88
CA LEU A 89 8.89 -0.28 -3.07
C LEU A 89 8.09 -0.20 -1.79
N VAL A 90 7.47 0.96 -1.55
CA VAL A 90 6.51 1.15 -0.46
C VAL A 90 5.21 1.67 -1.05
N HIS A 91 4.11 0.96 -0.81
CA HIS A 91 2.76 1.44 -1.07
C HIS A 91 2.17 2.01 0.22
N LEU A 92 1.87 3.31 0.21
CA LEU A 92 1.51 4.11 1.38
C LEU A 92 0.00 4.13 1.68
N GLY A 93 -0.68 3.03 1.36
CA GLY A 93 -2.13 2.89 1.56
C GLY A 93 -2.97 3.27 0.35
N ASP A 94 -4.26 2.99 0.48
CA ASP A 94 -5.29 3.18 -0.53
C ASP A 94 -4.94 2.46 -1.84
N ALA A 95 -4.47 1.22 -1.69
CA ALA A 95 -4.15 0.35 -2.81
C ALA A 95 -5.44 -0.14 -3.48
N GLY A 96 -6.40 -0.60 -2.68
CA GLY A 96 -7.74 -0.92 -3.13
C GLY A 96 -8.66 0.29 -3.03
N CYS A 97 -9.64 0.35 -3.93
CA CYS A 97 -10.78 1.24 -3.76
C CYS A 97 -12.03 0.39 -3.59
N GLY A 98 -12.87 0.78 -2.63
CA GLY A 98 -14.21 0.24 -2.53
C GLY A 98 -14.64 -0.27 -1.17
N GLY A 99 -13.83 -0.12 -0.12
CA GLY A 99 -14.23 -0.40 1.26
C GLY A 99 -15.51 0.33 1.73
N GLY A 100 -15.73 0.43 3.04
CA GLY A 100 -16.99 0.94 3.62
C GLY A 100 -17.60 2.20 2.98
N GLY A 101 -16.78 3.13 2.49
CA GLY A 101 -17.21 4.37 1.83
C GLY A 101 -17.93 4.22 0.47
N PHE A 102 -17.70 3.13 -0.27
CA PHE A 102 -18.26 2.93 -1.62
C PHE A 102 -19.19 1.72 -1.73
N SER A 103 -19.52 1.08 -0.61
CA SER A 103 -20.46 -0.05 -0.57
C SER A 103 -20.09 -1.18 -1.56
N GLN A 104 -18.80 -1.47 -1.75
CA GLN A 104 -18.41 -2.69 -2.46
C GLN A 104 -18.77 -3.89 -1.59
N GLU A 105 -19.17 -4.98 -2.23
CA GLU A 105 -19.43 -6.22 -1.52
C GLU A 105 -18.11 -6.81 -0.98
N PRO A 106 -18.12 -7.48 0.19
CA PRO A 106 -16.90 -8.02 0.82
C PRO A 106 -16.07 -8.93 -0.10
N LEU A 107 -16.72 -9.84 -0.84
CA LEU A 107 -16.00 -10.78 -1.71
C LEU A 107 -15.30 -10.09 -2.90
N PRO A 108 -15.95 -9.21 -3.68
CA PRO A 108 -15.27 -8.37 -4.66
C PRO A 108 -14.13 -7.54 -4.08
N PHE A 109 -14.29 -6.97 -2.88
CA PHE A 109 -13.24 -6.19 -2.23
C PHE A 109 -12.00 -7.06 -1.93
N ALA A 110 -12.17 -8.17 -1.22
CA ALA A 110 -11.07 -9.10 -0.91
C ALA A 110 -10.38 -9.65 -2.17
N ARG A 111 -11.15 -9.90 -3.25
CA ARG A 111 -10.57 -10.27 -4.55
C ARG A 111 -9.73 -9.14 -5.15
N SER A 112 -10.13 -7.88 -5.00
CA SER A 112 -9.40 -6.73 -5.53
C SER A 112 -8.01 -6.63 -4.89
N LEU A 113 -7.93 -6.74 -3.56
CA LEU A 113 -6.66 -6.74 -2.83
C LEU A 113 -5.74 -7.90 -3.23
N ARG A 114 -6.32 -9.09 -3.41
CA ARG A 114 -5.56 -10.25 -3.91
C ARG A 114 -5.03 -10.04 -5.32
N THR A 115 -5.85 -9.47 -6.21
CA THR A 115 -5.41 -9.14 -7.57
C THR A 115 -4.25 -8.15 -7.54
N ILE A 116 -4.26 -7.13 -6.68
CA ILE A 116 -3.12 -6.21 -6.52
C ILE A 116 -1.86 -7.01 -6.16
N ALA A 117 -1.92 -7.84 -5.12
CA ALA A 117 -0.79 -8.65 -4.66
C ALA A 117 -0.23 -9.57 -5.76
N GLU A 118 -1.11 -10.26 -6.48
CA GLU A 118 -0.74 -11.19 -7.56
C GLU A 118 -0.08 -10.45 -8.75
N ARG A 119 -0.64 -9.32 -9.16
CA ARG A 119 -0.15 -8.54 -10.31
C ARG A 119 1.15 -7.81 -9.98
N GLU A 120 1.30 -7.30 -8.76
CA GLU A 120 2.57 -6.76 -8.26
C GLU A 120 3.66 -7.83 -8.24
N ALA A 121 3.37 -9.02 -7.71
CA ALA A 121 4.33 -10.12 -7.69
C ALA A 121 4.77 -10.53 -9.10
N GLU A 122 3.84 -10.57 -10.06
CA GLU A 122 4.13 -10.86 -11.47
C GLU A 122 5.03 -9.78 -12.10
N ALA A 123 4.72 -8.50 -11.92
CA ALA A 123 5.45 -7.40 -12.53
C ALA A 123 6.83 -7.14 -11.90
N LEU A 124 6.92 -7.28 -10.57
CA LEU A 124 8.06 -6.81 -9.78
C LEU A 124 9.01 -7.95 -9.39
N GLY A 125 8.57 -9.20 -9.52
CA GLY A 125 9.38 -10.38 -9.26
C GLY A 125 9.83 -10.43 -7.80
N SER A 126 11.15 -10.46 -7.58
CA SER A 126 11.73 -10.55 -6.24
C SER A 126 12.00 -9.19 -5.57
N LEU A 127 11.63 -8.07 -6.20
CA LEU A 127 11.77 -6.76 -5.56
C LEU A 127 10.86 -6.69 -4.32
N PRO A 128 11.38 -6.33 -3.13
CA PRO A 128 10.54 -6.17 -1.95
C PRO A 128 9.51 -5.06 -2.14
N VAL A 129 8.23 -5.40 -1.91
CA VAL A 129 7.12 -4.45 -1.88
C VAL A 129 6.53 -4.45 -0.48
N HIS A 130 6.47 -3.26 0.12
CA HIS A 130 5.96 -3.05 1.46
C HIS A 130 4.68 -2.25 1.42
N HIS A 131 3.59 -2.84 1.89
CA HIS A 131 2.32 -2.12 2.02
C HIS A 131 2.13 -1.62 3.46
N VAL A 132 1.49 -0.46 3.58
CA VAL A 132 0.75 0.00 4.76
C VAL A 132 -0.70 0.26 4.33
N PRO A 133 -1.69 0.10 5.21
CA PRO A 133 -3.09 0.27 4.85
C PRO A 133 -3.49 1.75 4.89
N GLY A 134 -4.34 2.15 3.95
CA GLY A 134 -5.09 3.40 4.01
C GLY A 134 -6.54 3.18 4.43
N ASN A 135 -7.31 4.26 4.54
CA ASN A 135 -8.71 4.19 4.96
C ASN A 135 -9.61 3.51 3.91
N HIS A 136 -9.22 3.48 2.64
CA HIS A 136 -9.96 2.77 1.59
C HIS A 136 -9.62 1.27 1.50
N ASP A 137 -8.57 0.83 2.21
CA ASP A 137 -8.17 -0.57 2.33
C ASP A 137 -8.91 -1.32 3.46
N LEU A 138 -9.81 -0.63 4.17
CA LEU A 138 -10.67 -1.25 5.18
C LEU A 138 -11.74 -2.13 4.52
N SER A 139 -11.92 -3.33 5.06
CA SER A 139 -12.99 -4.24 4.64
C SER A 139 -14.36 -3.56 4.73
N PRO A 140 -15.34 -3.88 3.85
CA PRO A 140 -16.70 -3.36 3.97
C PRO A 140 -17.37 -3.68 5.31
N SER A 141 -16.94 -4.72 6.02
CA SER A 141 -17.38 -5.04 7.39
C SER A 141 -16.62 -4.29 8.49
N GLY A 142 -15.66 -3.44 8.12
CA GLY A 142 -14.71 -2.77 8.99
C GLY A 142 -13.41 -3.56 9.21
N GLY A 143 -12.36 -2.85 9.61
CA GLY A 143 -11.06 -3.41 9.95
C GLY A 143 -10.24 -3.89 8.74
N LEU A 144 -9.08 -4.50 9.03
CA LEU A 144 -8.02 -4.81 8.05
C LEU A 144 -7.85 -6.31 7.74
N ALA A 145 -8.79 -7.18 8.13
CA ALA A 145 -8.61 -8.64 7.99
C ALA A 145 -8.32 -9.07 6.53
N ASP A 146 -9.08 -8.55 5.56
CA ASP A 146 -8.89 -8.84 4.14
C ASP A 146 -7.57 -8.26 3.60
N TRP A 147 -7.17 -7.09 4.11
CA TRP A 147 -5.89 -6.46 3.79
C TRP A 147 -4.71 -7.27 4.33
N HIS A 148 -4.74 -7.67 5.60
CA HIS A 148 -3.70 -8.52 6.19
C HIS A 148 -3.55 -9.85 5.46
N ALA A 149 -4.65 -10.42 4.99
CA ALA A 149 -4.64 -11.68 4.25
C ALA A 149 -4.05 -11.56 2.82
N SER A 150 -4.00 -10.36 2.25
CA SER A 150 -3.65 -10.14 0.84
C SER A 150 -2.37 -9.32 0.66
N LEU A 151 -2.32 -8.12 1.25
CA LEU A 151 -1.25 -7.13 1.11
C LEU A 151 -0.41 -6.96 2.37
N GLY A 152 -0.93 -7.41 3.52
CA GLY A 152 -0.21 -7.38 4.77
C GLY A 152 1.11 -8.13 4.69
N PRO A 153 2.04 -7.86 5.63
CA PRO A 153 3.34 -8.52 5.64
C PRO A 153 3.14 -10.05 5.64
N SER A 154 3.48 -10.70 4.52
CA SER A 154 3.49 -12.17 4.44
C SER A 154 4.48 -12.72 5.47
N PRO A 155 4.26 -13.89 6.09
CA PRO A 155 5.30 -14.55 6.89
C PRO A 155 6.34 -15.10 5.92
N ASN A 156 7.13 -14.21 5.33
CA ASN A 156 8.24 -14.59 4.49
C ASN A 156 9.39 -15.05 5.41
N PRO A 157 9.89 -16.30 5.28
CA PRO A 157 10.89 -16.89 6.17
C PRO A 157 12.25 -16.16 6.19
N LEU A 158 12.47 -15.15 5.34
CA LEU A 158 13.67 -14.31 5.37
C LEU A 158 13.68 -13.26 6.49
N ASN A 159 12.53 -13.02 7.14
CA ASN A 159 12.41 -12.17 8.33
C ASN A 159 12.20 -13.00 9.62
N ALA A 160 12.43 -14.31 9.57
CA ALA A 160 12.27 -15.21 10.70
C ALA A 160 13.49 -15.17 11.63
N GLU A 161 13.79 -14.01 12.19
CA GLU A 161 14.47 -13.98 13.48
C GLU A 161 13.43 -13.69 14.57
N VAL A 162 13.10 -14.77 15.27
CA VAL A 162 12.46 -14.84 16.60
C VAL A 162 10.98 -14.43 16.66
N GLU A 163 10.07 -15.39 16.42
CA GLU A 163 9.06 -15.86 17.39
C GLU A 163 8.06 -16.90 16.84
N ASP A 164 7.50 -17.68 17.77
CA ASP A 164 6.63 -18.84 17.56
C ASP A 164 5.36 -18.48 16.78
N ALA A 165 5.03 -19.24 15.74
CA ALA A 165 3.92 -18.96 14.83
C ALA A 165 2.54 -18.84 15.51
N ALA A 166 2.39 -19.39 16.73
CA ALA A 166 1.18 -19.23 17.55
C ALA A 166 1.08 -17.86 18.25
N SER A 167 2.21 -17.23 18.59
CA SER A 167 2.26 -15.86 19.15
C SER A 167 1.97 -14.80 18.07
N VAL A 168 2.43 -15.04 16.83
CA VAL A 168 2.20 -14.17 15.67
C VAL A 168 0.72 -14.04 15.28
N GLN A 169 -0.10 -15.05 15.55
CA GLN A 169 -1.56 -15.00 15.37
C GLN A 169 -2.29 -14.33 16.56
N ALA A 170 -1.74 -14.43 17.77
CA ALA A 170 -2.31 -13.83 18.97
C ALA A 170 -1.99 -12.32 19.11
N GLU A 171 -0.88 -11.87 18.49
CA GLU A 171 -0.40 -10.48 18.54
C GLU A 171 -0.79 -9.64 17.32
N GLY A 172 -1.62 -10.18 16.41
CA GLY A 172 -2.26 -9.39 15.37
C GLY A 172 -1.27 -8.58 14.53
N ARG A 173 -0.37 -9.28 13.81
CA ARG A 173 0.59 -8.76 12.80
C ARG A 173 0.31 -7.31 12.40
N LEU A 174 0.88 -6.41 13.18
CA LEU A 174 0.59 -4.99 13.11
C LEU A 174 0.99 -4.50 11.72
N ALA A 175 0.16 -3.68 11.08
CA ALA A 175 0.52 -3.19 9.75
C ALA A 175 1.75 -2.26 9.82
N TYR A 176 2.08 -1.77 11.02
CA TYR A 176 3.29 -1.01 11.33
C TYR A 176 4.49 -1.90 11.64
N ARG A 177 5.68 -1.47 11.22
CA ARG A 177 6.95 -2.19 11.39
C ARG A 177 8.15 -1.35 10.98
N ALA A 178 9.34 -1.73 11.45
CA ALA A 178 10.60 -1.26 10.88
C ALA A 178 11.01 -2.15 9.69
N VAL A 179 11.58 -1.56 8.64
CA VAL A 179 12.13 -2.26 7.47
C VAL A 179 13.54 -1.79 7.20
N GLU A 180 14.50 -2.73 7.26
CA GLU A 180 15.88 -2.47 6.89
C GLU A 180 16.02 -2.43 5.36
N VAL A 181 16.31 -1.24 4.83
CA VAL A 181 16.53 -1.01 3.38
C VAL A 181 17.92 -0.45 3.10
N HIS A 182 18.67 -0.10 4.15
CA HIS A 182 20.03 0.39 4.09
C HIS A 182 20.81 0.01 5.37
N PRO A 183 22.14 -0.20 5.31
CA PRO A 183 22.93 -0.60 6.48
C PRO A 183 22.97 0.41 7.65
N SER A 184 22.63 1.67 7.40
CA SER A 184 22.74 2.76 8.41
C SER A 184 21.40 3.40 8.78
N TRP A 185 20.31 3.01 8.14
CA TRP A 185 18.99 3.53 8.44
C TRP A 185 17.90 2.54 7.98
N LYS A 186 16.75 2.63 8.64
CA LYS A 186 15.58 1.80 8.39
C LYS A 186 14.36 2.69 8.14
N LEU A 187 13.36 2.15 7.47
CA LEU A 187 12.06 2.80 7.32
C LEU A 187 11.17 2.38 8.47
N LEU A 188 10.50 3.33 9.11
CA LEU A 188 9.41 3.05 10.03
C LEU A 188 8.10 3.20 9.25
N LEU A 189 7.45 2.08 9.01
CA LEU A 189 6.16 2.02 8.35
C LEU A 189 5.09 2.05 9.42
N LEU A 190 4.21 3.05 9.38
CA LEU A 190 3.16 3.25 10.37
C LEU A 190 1.81 2.77 9.84
N ASP A 191 0.98 2.26 10.74
CA ASP A 191 -0.40 1.89 10.49
C ASP A 191 -1.30 2.99 11.04
N ALA A 192 -1.68 3.92 10.17
CA ALA A 192 -2.63 4.96 10.55
C ALA A 192 -4.05 4.40 10.76
N MET A 193 -4.32 3.13 10.44
CA MET A 193 -5.64 2.50 10.60
C MET A 193 -5.77 1.66 11.87
N ASP A 194 -4.69 1.51 12.66
CA ASP A 194 -4.64 0.80 13.94
C ASP A 194 -5.77 1.21 14.90
N GLY A 195 -6.12 2.49 14.91
CA GLY A 195 -7.16 3.07 15.76
C GLY A 195 -8.52 3.27 15.12
N ILE A 196 -8.82 2.64 13.98
CA ILE A 196 -10.05 2.92 13.22
C ILE A 196 -11.35 2.73 14.03
N GLY A 197 -11.35 1.85 15.03
CA GLY A 197 -12.51 1.64 15.91
C GLY A 197 -12.86 2.83 16.81
N VAL A 198 -11.95 3.78 16.97
CA VAL A 198 -12.15 5.04 17.73
C VAL A 198 -11.99 6.30 16.86
N ASP A 199 -11.59 6.13 15.59
CA ASP A 199 -11.53 7.19 14.60
C ASP A 199 -12.96 7.65 14.26
N ARG A 200 -13.17 8.97 14.29
CA ARG A 200 -14.46 9.61 14.06
C ARG A 200 -14.48 10.54 12.87
N ASP A 201 -13.31 10.93 12.36
CA ASP A 201 -13.19 11.84 11.22
C ASP A 201 -12.66 11.15 9.97
N GLY A 202 -12.20 9.90 10.09
CA GLY A 202 -11.80 9.06 8.97
C GLY A 202 -10.41 9.38 8.44
N HIS A 203 -9.61 10.17 9.16
CA HIS A 203 -8.24 10.50 8.79
C HIS A 203 -7.20 9.49 9.30
N GLY A 204 -7.64 8.46 10.03
CA GLY A 204 -6.77 7.50 10.69
C GLY A 204 -6.42 7.88 12.12
N HIS A 205 -6.07 6.87 12.91
CA HIS A 205 -5.63 7.00 14.29
C HIS A 205 -4.51 5.99 14.58
N ILE A 206 -3.40 6.47 15.14
CA ILE A 206 -2.31 5.61 15.63
C ILE A 206 -2.67 5.16 17.05
N GLY A 207 -2.74 3.85 17.28
CA GLY A 207 -3.06 3.27 18.58
C GLY A 207 -1.93 3.42 19.60
N ARG A 208 -2.27 3.27 20.88
CA ARG A 208 -1.30 3.40 21.99
C ARG A 208 -0.16 2.40 21.92
N ALA A 209 -0.42 1.18 21.45
CA ALA A 209 0.60 0.15 21.30
C ALA A 209 1.66 0.59 20.27
N GLN A 210 1.23 1.14 19.14
CA GLN A 210 2.11 1.67 18.11
C GLN A 210 2.89 2.90 18.57
N LEU A 211 2.28 3.80 19.35
CA LEU A 211 3.00 4.93 19.96
C LEU A 211 4.10 4.45 20.91
N GLY A 212 3.80 3.46 21.75
CA GLY A 212 4.80 2.86 22.64
C GLY A 212 5.92 2.15 21.88
N TRP A 213 5.62 1.51 20.75
CA TRP A 213 6.62 0.95 19.85
C TRP A 213 7.49 2.05 19.22
N LEU A 214 6.89 3.13 18.71
CA LEU A 214 7.60 4.24 18.09
C LEU A 214 8.54 4.96 19.07
N GLU A 215 8.17 5.07 20.36
CA GLU A 215 9.05 5.63 21.40
C GLU A 215 10.28 4.75 21.70
N ALA A 216 10.20 3.44 21.40
CA ALA A 216 11.28 2.49 21.63
C ALA A 216 12.25 2.35 20.44
N GLU A 217 11.85 2.78 19.24
CA GLU A 217 12.65 2.75 17.99
C GLU A 217 13.61 3.94 17.85
#